data_AF-A0A1F3U096-F1
#
_entry.id   AF-A0A1F3U096-F1
#
_cell.length_a   1.000
_cell.length_b   1.000
_cell.length_c   1.000
_cell.angle_alpha   90.00
_cell.angle_beta   90.00
_cell.angle_gamma   90.00
#
_symmetry.space_group_name_H-M   'P 1'
#
loop_
_entity.id
_entity.type
_entity.pdbx_description
1 polymer ?
#
loop_
_entity_poly.entity_id
_entity_poly.type
_entity_poly.pdbx_seq_one_letter_code
_entity_poly.pdbx_strand_id
1 'polypeptide(L)'
;MIINCPRCGFSQPQDQYCAQCGVNMQSFRPAEKSFAKKLSENIGLQVLILVIVAGFAGSYVIQSGTPPKWVQKFSKFQGVTKSTKTITATQTTAESQSEQALTATRNESLANLKNQEIILDQSVNAGAASQTLPTNRTENTNLAVARTQEAKDSTSDSAGVSFKLTYVEVSTDVLSKWISESSQLGLYQNLQDYSAGILPAFRKRADLIQQVLKSHEKKLLVGQTETFLSGAVGDDGQMIGLSANLEVKSFENSAVHGTLVITRALPAGREVFPAEFDLNKGAAFFIVDTLTRQNFLTEKDALRMAPFQVFKSLDFMAQRTKFVILLEPEIK
;
A
#
# COMPACT_ATOMS: atom_id res chain seq x y z
N MET A 1 5.61 54.35 2.72
CA MET A 1 6.49 53.23 3.11
C MET A 1 5.66 51.95 3.04
N ILE A 2 6.25 50.83 2.60
CA ILE A 2 5.57 49.52 2.56
C ILE A 2 5.93 48.76 3.84
N ILE A 3 4.95 48.08 4.43
CA ILE A 3 5.10 47.23 5.61
C ILE A 3 4.51 45.84 5.35
N ASN A 4 5.06 44.83 6.01
CA ASN A 4 4.60 43.44 5.85
C ASN A 4 3.75 43.02 7.05
N CYS A 5 2.64 42.33 6.80
CA CYS A 5 1.77 41.82 7.85
C CYS A 5 2.49 40.75 8.69
N PRO A 6 2.61 40.91 10.02
CA PRO A 6 3.34 39.95 10.87
C PRO A 6 2.62 38.59 11.04
N ARG A 7 1.36 38.46 10.58
CA ARG A 7 0.58 37.22 10.66
C ARG A 7 0.64 36.38 9.37
N CYS A 8 0.65 37.01 8.20
CA CYS A 8 0.58 36.31 6.90
C CYS A 8 1.68 36.70 5.89
N GLY A 9 2.53 37.69 6.20
CA GLY A 9 3.60 38.16 5.31
C GLY A 9 3.18 39.14 4.20
N PHE A 10 1.89 39.45 4.06
CA PHE A 10 1.37 40.32 3.00
C PHE A 10 1.96 41.74 3.05
N SER A 11 2.51 42.21 1.93
CA SER A 11 3.10 43.56 1.78
C SER A 11 2.03 44.58 1.42
N GLN A 12 1.87 45.62 2.23
CA GLN A 12 0.87 46.67 2.02
C GLN A 12 1.37 48.07 2.46
N PRO A 13 0.70 49.17 2.09
CA PRO A 13 0.92 50.46 2.72
C PRO A 13 0.66 50.42 4.23
N GLN A 14 1.11 51.46 4.94
CA GLN A 14 0.90 51.56 6.38
C GLN A 14 -0.57 51.84 6.71
N ASP A 15 -1.24 50.82 7.26
CA ASP A 15 -2.66 50.79 7.63
C ASP A 15 -2.81 50.17 9.03
N GLN A 16 -3.91 50.43 9.72
CA GLN A 16 -4.27 49.83 10.99
C GLN A 16 -4.60 48.34 10.85
N TYR A 17 -5.16 47.90 9.71
CA TYR A 17 -5.56 46.51 9.48
C TYR A 17 -4.88 45.89 8.27
N CYS A 18 -4.61 44.58 8.33
CA CYS A 18 -4.13 43.84 7.16
C CYS A 18 -5.29 43.54 6.18
N ALA A 19 -5.15 43.97 4.93
CA ALA A 19 -6.15 43.76 3.89
C ALA A 19 -6.42 42.27 3.57
N GLN A 20 -5.43 41.38 3.77
CA GLN A 20 -5.59 39.96 3.47
C GLN A 20 -6.13 39.13 4.65
N CYS A 21 -5.79 39.47 5.91
CA CYS A 21 -6.13 38.63 7.07
C CYS A 21 -6.84 39.37 8.22
N GLY A 22 -7.26 40.61 8.02
CA GLY A 22 -8.05 41.42 8.95
C GLY A 22 -7.39 41.74 10.30
N VAL A 23 -6.10 41.42 10.49
CA VAL A 23 -5.43 41.59 11.78
C VAL A 23 -5.07 43.06 12.00
N ASN A 24 -5.32 43.58 13.20
CA ASN A 24 -4.86 44.92 13.58
C ASN A 24 -3.34 44.90 13.75
N MET A 25 -2.61 45.63 12.88
CA MET A 25 -1.16 45.62 12.84
C MET A 25 -0.52 46.42 13.98
N GLN A 26 -1.25 47.35 14.61
CA GLN A 26 -0.75 48.17 15.72
C GLN A 26 -0.85 47.43 17.07
N SER A 27 -1.89 46.60 17.26
CA SER A 27 -2.09 45.82 18.48
C SER A 27 -1.65 44.35 18.38
N PHE A 28 -1.13 43.91 17.22
CA PHE A 28 -0.66 42.54 17.05
C PHE A 28 0.52 42.21 17.96
N ARG A 29 0.25 41.43 19.01
CA ARG A 29 1.29 40.71 19.75
C ARG A 29 1.35 39.29 19.20
N PRO A 30 2.50 38.82 18.65
CA PRO A 30 2.63 37.42 18.27
C PRO A 30 2.42 36.55 19.51
N ALA A 31 1.68 35.44 19.35
CA ALA A 31 1.45 34.51 20.45
C ALA A 31 2.79 34.02 20.99
N GLU A 32 3.03 34.20 22.29
CA GLU A 32 4.28 33.76 22.90
C GLU A 32 4.44 32.25 22.69
N LYS A 33 5.64 31.81 22.27
CA LYS A 33 5.94 30.38 22.14
C LYS A 33 5.64 29.71 23.49
N SER A 34 4.70 28.75 23.48
CA SER A 34 4.38 27.92 24.65
C SER A 34 5.66 27.38 25.30
N PHE A 35 5.68 27.34 26.63
CA PHE A 35 6.84 26.93 27.42
C PHE A 35 7.37 25.55 26.99
N ALA A 36 6.48 24.61 26.66
CA ALA A 36 6.84 23.30 26.12
C ALA A 36 7.66 23.38 24.81
N LYS A 37 7.33 24.32 23.92
CA LYS A 37 8.05 24.53 22.65
C LYS A 37 9.42 25.18 22.88
N LYS A 38 9.52 26.12 23.83
CA LYS A 38 10.81 26.69 24.29
C LYS A 38 11.71 25.60 24.89
N LEU A 39 11.13 24.66 25.65
CA LEU A 39 11.85 23.54 26.25
C LEU A 39 12.36 22.54 25.20
N SER A 40 11.55 22.22 24.18
CA SER A 40 11.96 21.31 23.09
C SER A 40 13.03 21.90 22.16
N GLU A 41 13.12 23.23 22.03
CA GLU A 41 14.13 23.88 21.17
C GLU A 41 15.55 23.89 21.79
N ASN A 42 15.70 23.54 23.09
CA ASN A 42 17.00 23.54 23.77
C ASN A 42 17.68 22.15 23.76
N ILE A 43 18.56 21.93 22.79
CA ILE A 43 19.32 20.67 22.61
C ILE A 43 20.15 20.29 23.85
N GLY A 44 20.73 21.26 24.57
CA GLY A 44 21.55 20.99 25.75
C GLY A 44 20.74 20.41 26.90
N LEU A 45 19.50 20.87 27.07
CA LEU A 45 18.57 20.35 28.06
C LEU A 45 18.07 18.94 27.71
N GLN A 46 17.88 18.63 26.42
CA GLN A 46 17.56 17.26 25.97
C GLN A 46 18.70 16.28 26.32
N VAL A 47 19.95 16.65 26.04
CA VAL A 47 21.13 15.82 26.37
C VAL A 47 21.25 15.62 27.88
N LEU A 48 21.05 16.68 28.68
CA LEU A 48 21.08 16.59 30.14
C LEU A 48 20.03 15.61 30.68
N ILE A 49 18.78 15.69 30.19
CA ILE A 49 17.69 14.77 30.58
C ILE A 49 18.06 13.33 30.20
N LEU A 50 18.60 13.10 29.00
CA LEU A 50 18.99 11.76 28.55
C LEU A 50 20.08 11.16 29.44
N VAL A 51 21.09 11.94 29.83
CA VAL A 51 22.15 11.51 30.77
C VAL A 51 21.56 11.16 32.15
N ILE A 52 20.63 11.97 32.66
CA ILE A 52 19.95 11.69 33.95
C ILE A 52 19.15 10.39 33.86
N VAL A 53 18.35 10.19 32.81
CA VAL A 53 17.54 8.98 32.62
C VAL A 53 18.42 7.73 32.47
N ALA A 54 19.50 7.81 31.69
CA ALA A 54 20.46 6.72 31.51
C ALA A 54 21.18 6.37 32.83
N GLY A 55 21.62 7.37 33.58
CA GLY A 55 22.25 7.18 34.90
C GLY A 55 21.30 6.55 35.91
N PHE A 56 20.03 6.99 35.94
CA PHE A 56 19.02 6.43 36.84
C PHE A 56 18.68 4.98 36.48
N ALA A 57 18.49 4.68 35.19
CA ALA A 57 18.27 3.32 34.70
C ALA A 57 19.46 2.39 35.00
N GLY A 58 20.69 2.85 34.77
CA GLY A 58 21.91 2.11 35.11
C GLY A 58 22.03 1.79 36.60
N SER A 59 21.82 2.80 37.46
CA SER A 59 21.81 2.64 38.91
C SER A 59 20.75 1.63 39.38
N TYR A 60 19.53 1.72 38.83
CA TYR A 60 18.43 0.80 39.13
C TYR A 60 18.74 -0.65 38.71
N VAL A 61 19.38 -0.87 37.56
CA VAL A 61 19.81 -2.21 37.11
C VAL A 61 20.90 -2.79 38.02
N ILE A 62 21.82 -1.97 38.51
CA ILE A 62 22.87 -2.41 39.45
C ILE A 62 22.25 -2.79 40.81
N GLN A 63 21.31 -1.99 41.34
CA GLN A 63 20.69 -2.24 42.64
C GLN A 63 19.67 -3.39 42.65
N SER A 64 19.02 -3.68 41.52
CA SER A 64 17.93 -4.67 41.45
C SER A 64 18.40 -6.13 41.47
N GLY A 65 19.71 -6.40 41.43
CA GLY A 65 20.34 -7.70 41.75
C GLY A 65 19.90 -8.91 40.90
N THR A 66 19.05 -8.70 39.91
CA THR A 66 18.37 -9.74 39.14
C THR A 66 18.63 -9.51 37.66
N PRO A 67 19.31 -10.44 36.95
CA PRO A 67 19.59 -10.25 35.53
C PRO A 67 18.26 -10.15 34.76
N PRO A 68 18.04 -9.08 33.98
CA PRO A 68 16.74 -8.84 33.37
C PRO A 68 16.40 -9.97 32.39
N LYS A 69 15.18 -10.52 32.50
CA LYS A 69 14.72 -11.75 31.84
C LYS A 69 14.89 -11.78 30.30
N TRP A 70 15.09 -10.63 29.66
CA TRP A 70 15.37 -10.55 28.22
C TRP A 70 16.72 -11.17 27.83
N VAL A 71 17.74 -11.13 28.71
CA VAL A 71 19.07 -11.72 28.43
C VAL A 71 18.98 -13.24 28.26
N GLN A 72 18.06 -13.89 28.98
CA GLN A 72 17.86 -15.35 28.91
C GLN A 72 17.23 -15.82 27.59
N LYS A 73 16.71 -14.92 26.73
CA LYS A 73 16.09 -15.32 25.44
C LYS A 73 17.10 -15.48 24.30
N PHE A 74 18.31 -14.93 24.40
CA PHE A 74 19.29 -14.94 23.30
C PHE A 74 20.19 -16.19 23.26
N SER A 75 20.17 -17.06 24.27
CA SER A 75 21.05 -18.24 24.34
C SER A 75 20.56 -19.49 23.57
N LYS A 76 19.37 -19.46 22.95
CA LYS A 76 18.78 -20.63 22.28
C LYS A 76 19.12 -20.80 20.79
N PHE A 77 20.02 -20.01 20.23
CA PHE A 77 20.44 -20.15 18.83
C PHE A 77 21.66 -21.07 18.69
N GLN A 78 21.48 -22.36 19.01
CA GLN A 78 22.49 -23.41 18.78
C GLN A 78 22.01 -24.43 17.74
N GLY A 79 22.84 -24.65 16.71
CA GLY A 79 22.84 -25.89 15.93
C GLY A 79 21.97 -25.94 14.67
N VAL A 80 22.45 -25.35 13.57
CA VAL A 80 22.02 -25.78 12.22
C VAL A 80 22.70 -27.11 11.90
N THR A 81 21.98 -28.22 12.08
CA THR A 81 22.45 -29.56 11.70
C THR A 81 22.41 -29.74 10.18
N LYS A 82 23.58 -29.92 9.56
CA LYS A 82 23.69 -30.26 8.14
C LYS A 82 23.21 -31.68 7.91
N SER A 83 22.17 -31.86 7.10
CA SER A 83 21.71 -33.18 6.64
C SER A 83 22.48 -33.59 5.38
N THR A 84 23.43 -34.50 5.52
CA THR A 84 24.19 -35.07 4.39
C THR A 84 23.38 -36.17 3.73
N LYS A 85 22.88 -35.94 2.51
CA LYS A 85 22.12 -36.93 1.75
C LYS A 85 23.06 -37.81 0.91
N THR A 86 23.33 -39.02 1.39
CA THR A 86 24.11 -40.04 0.68
C THR A 86 23.42 -40.45 -0.62
N ILE A 87 24.16 -40.46 -1.73
CA ILE A 87 23.72 -41.00 -3.02
C ILE A 87 24.39 -42.37 -3.21
N THR A 88 23.57 -43.41 -3.28
CA THR A 88 24.00 -44.76 -3.67
C THR A 88 23.52 -45.01 -5.09
N ALA A 89 24.45 -45.16 -6.05
CA ALA A 89 24.14 -45.51 -7.44
C ALA A 89 24.68 -46.91 -7.74
N THR A 90 23.78 -47.83 -8.10
CA THR A 90 24.09 -49.24 -8.38
C THR A 90 24.70 -49.40 -9.77
N GLN A 91 25.77 -50.19 -9.87
CA GLN A 91 26.33 -50.65 -11.14
C GLN A 91 25.57 -51.88 -11.67
N THR A 92 25.27 -51.90 -12.96
CA THR A 92 24.96 -53.12 -13.71
C THR A 92 25.61 -53.05 -15.09
N THR A 93 26.30 -54.11 -15.51
CA THR A 93 27.11 -54.18 -16.73
C THR A 93 26.87 -55.49 -17.48
N ALA A 94 26.56 -55.41 -18.78
CA ALA A 94 26.73 -56.41 -19.87
C ALA A 94 26.07 -55.79 -21.13
N GLU A 95 26.77 -55.55 -22.26
CA GLU A 95 27.03 -56.49 -23.39
C GLU A 95 25.74 -57.10 -23.99
N SER A 96 25.49 -57.29 -25.30
CA SER A 96 26.12 -56.97 -26.60
C SER A 96 25.07 -57.36 -27.70
N GLN A 97 25.11 -57.10 -29.02
CA GLN A 97 26.05 -56.51 -30.01
C GLN A 97 25.26 -56.14 -31.30
N SER A 98 25.87 -55.41 -32.27
CA SER A 98 25.45 -55.29 -33.71
C SER A 98 24.06 -54.67 -34.06
N GLU A 99 23.74 -54.18 -35.28
CA GLU A 99 24.50 -53.49 -36.34
C GLU A 99 23.48 -52.86 -37.33
N GLN A 100 23.79 -51.68 -37.91
CA GLN A 100 23.21 -51.00 -39.11
C GLN A 100 21.71 -51.21 -39.52
N ALA A 101 20.92 -50.12 -39.57
CA ALA A 101 20.08 -49.73 -40.74
C ALA A 101 19.21 -48.45 -40.52
N LEU A 102 19.13 -47.61 -41.57
CA LEU A 102 18.08 -46.64 -41.97
C LEU A 102 17.35 -45.78 -40.88
N THR A 103 17.50 -44.45 -40.83
CA THR A 103 16.87 -43.41 -41.70
C THR A 103 15.33 -43.36 -41.72
N ALA A 104 14.73 -42.80 -40.67
CA ALA A 104 13.47 -42.02 -40.56
C ALA A 104 13.31 -41.74 -39.04
N THR A 105 12.77 -40.64 -38.51
CA THR A 105 11.83 -39.64 -39.06
C THR A 105 12.22 -38.25 -38.53
N ARG A 106 12.31 -37.25 -39.41
CA ARG A 106 12.46 -35.83 -39.07
C ARG A 106 11.43 -35.06 -39.89
N ASN A 107 10.63 -34.21 -39.24
CA ASN A 107 9.56 -33.33 -39.77
C ASN A 107 8.10 -33.76 -39.50
N GLU A 108 7.69 -33.73 -38.24
CA GLU A 108 6.34 -33.42 -37.74
C GLU A 108 6.60 -32.71 -36.40
N SER A 109 6.21 -31.45 -36.12
CA SER A 109 5.00 -30.72 -36.48
C SER A 109 5.34 -29.23 -36.70
N LEU A 110 5.02 -28.72 -37.90
CA LEU A 110 5.06 -27.29 -38.23
C LEU A 110 3.88 -27.00 -39.19
N ALA A 111 2.68 -27.35 -38.71
CA ALA A 111 1.46 -27.41 -39.52
C ALA A 111 0.24 -26.94 -38.72
N ASN A 112 0.21 -25.67 -38.29
CA ASN A 112 -1.04 -25.04 -37.87
C ASN A 112 -1.02 -23.51 -38.07
N LEU A 113 -0.91 -23.07 -39.33
CA LEU A 113 -0.97 -21.66 -39.71
C LEU A 113 -1.36 -21.48 -41.20
N LYS A 114 -2.54 -22.00 -41.59
CA LYS A 114 -3.24 -21.60 -42.82
C LYS A 114 -4.68 -22.10 -42.82
N ASN A 115 -5.64 -21.18 -42.69
CA ASN A 115 -6.98 -21.19 -43.31
C ASN A 115 -7.90 -20.14 -42.65
N GLN A 116 -7.86 -18.88 -43.12
CA GLN A 116 -9.07 -18.05 -43.21
C GLN A 116 -8.87 -16.83 -44.13
N GLU A 117 -9.24 -17.04 -45.39
CA GLU A 117 -9.51 -16.10 -46.50
C GLU A 117 -10.47 -16.89 -47.41
N ILE A 118 -11.50 -16.40 -48.10
CA ILE A 118 -12.14 -15.09 -48.31
C ILE A 118 -13.59 -15.43 -48.73
N ILE A 119 -14.61 -14.62 -48.38
CA ILE A 119 -15.69 -14.26 -49.34
C ILE A 119 -16.01 -12.76 -49.17
N LEU A 120 -16.22 -12.10 -50.30
CA LEU A 120 -16.36 -10.66 -50.52
C LEU A 120 -17.83 -10.31 -50.83
N ASP A 121 -18.29 -9.10 -50.48
CA ASP A 121 -18.93 -8.12 -51.40
C ASP A 121 -19.54 -6.94 -50.60
N GLN A 122 -19.07 -5.71 -50.82
CA GLN A 122 -19.59 -4.72 -51.79
C GLN A 122 -21.03 -4.23 -51.52
N SER A 123 -21.14 -2.97 -51.07
CA SER A 123 -21.88 -1.97 -51.84
C SER A 123 -21.39 -0.56 -51.54
N VAL A 124 -21.44 0.31 -52.55
CA VAL A 124 -21.06 1.73 -52.48
C VAL A 124 -22.34 2.55 -52.31
N ASN A 125 -22.34 3.57 -51.46
CA ASN A 125 -23.06 4.81 -51.81
C ASN A 125 -22.61 6.04 -51.02
N ALA A 126 -22.53 7.17 -51.71
CA ALA A 126 -22.37 8.48 -51.13
C ALA A 126 -23.74 9.13 -50.87
N GLY A 127 -23.86 9.95 -49.83
CA GLY A 127 -25.10 10.66 -49.53
C GLY A 127 -24.91 11.70 -48.44
N ALA A 128 -24.87 12.98 -48.83
CA ALA A 128 -24.90 14.09 -47.88
C ALA A 128 -26.36 14.37 -47.45
N ALA A 129 -26.61 14.44 -46.14
CA ALA A 129 -27.86 15.00 -45.61
C ALA A 129 -27.68 15.53 -44.17
N SER A 130 -27.96 16.81 -43.96
CA SER A 130 -28.14 17.40 -42.65
C SER A 130 -29.51 17.04 -42.07
N GLN A 131 -29.59 16.68 -40.78
CA GLN A 131 -30.78 16.83 -39.92
C GLN A 131 -30.38 16.54 -38.45
N THR A 132 -30.22 17.57 -37.62
CA THR A 132 -31.19 18.10 -36.61
C THR A 132 -31.38 17.25 -35.35
N LEU A 133 -31.04 17.85 -34.20
CA LEU A 133 -31.29 17.32 -32.86
C LEU A 133 -32.79 17.13 -32.56
N PRO A 134 -33.20 16.03 -31.90
CA PRO A 134 -34.45 15.96 -31.16
C PRO A 134 -34.25 16.47 -29.72
N THR A 135 -34.73 17.67 -29.44
CA THR A 135 -34.82 18.22 -28.07
C THR A 135 -35.96 17.54 -27.32
N ASN A 136 -35.67 16.53 -26.50
CA ASN A 136 -36.66 15.92 -25.62
C ASN A 136 -36.87 16.78 -24.37
N ARG A 137 -37.96 17.56 -24.38
CA ARG A 137 -38.44 18.39 -23.28
C ARG A 137 -39.36 17.55 -22.38
N THR A 138 -38.83 16.98 -21.32
CA THR A 138 -39.65 16.33 -20.29
C THR A 138 -40.28 17.38 -19.38
N GLU A 139 -41.61 17.46 -19.36
CA GLU A 139 -42.36 18.31 -18.44
C GLU A 139 -42.34 17.69 -17.03
N ASN A 140 -41.69 18.36 -16.08
CA ASN A 140 -41.77 18.00 -14.67
C ASN A 140 -43.09 18.53 -14.08
N THR A 141 -44.10 17.67 -14.03
CA THR A 141 -45.36 17.96 -13.32
C THR A 141 -45.12 17.98 -11.82
N ASN A 142 -45.17 19.17 -11.20
CA ASN A 142 -45.17 19.32 -9.75
C ASN A 142 -46.48 18.79 -9.16
N LEU A 143 -46.42 17.67 -8.42
CA LEU A 143 -47.47 17.24 -7.50
C LEU A 143 -46.86 17.07 -6.10
N ALA A 144 -46.94 18.15 -5.32
CA ALA A 144 -46.50 18.18 -3.94
C ALA A 144 -47.47 17.37 -3.06
N VAL A 145 -47.07 16.15 -2.70
CA VAL A 145 -47.69 15.40 -1.59
C VAL A 145 -46.86 15.64 -0.35
N ALA A 146 -47.33 16.55 0.51
CA ALA A 146 -46.72 16.82 1.80
C ALA A 146 -46.88 15.61 2.73
N ARG A 147 -45.88 14.73 2.77
CA ARG A 147 -45.74 13.69 3.80
C ARG A 147 -44.81 14.22 4.88
N THR A 148 -45.40 14.70 5.97
CA THR A 148 -44.68 15.00 7.21
C THR A 148 -44.14 13.70 7.79
N GLN A 149 -42.93 13.31 7.37
CA GLN A 149 -42.15 12.33 8.10
C GLN A 149 -41.48 13.07 9.25
N GLU A 150 -41.88 12.73 10.48
CA GLU A 150 -41.18 13.16 11.67
C GLU A 150 -39.73 12.69 11.56
N ALA A 151 -38.81 13.64 11.42
CA ALA A 151 -37.37 13.40 11.43
C ALA A 151 -36.98 12.96 12.84
N LYS A 152 -37.19 11.69 13.13
CA LYS A 152 -36.75 11.04 14.36
C LYS A 152 -35.23 11.06 14.32
N ASP A 153 -34.65 11.98 15.07
CA ASP A 153 -33.22 12.30 15.13
C ASP A 153 -32.42 11.12 15.69
N SER A 154 -32.31 10.08 14.87
CA SER A 154 -31.44 8.94 15.08
C SER A 154 -30.03 9.38 14.73
N THR A 155 -29.40 10.03 15.71
CA THR A 155 -27.95 10.07 15.89
C THR A 155 -27.44 8.64 16.13
N SER A 156 -27.61 7.77 15.13
CA SER A 156 -26.94 6.48 15.10
C SER A 156 -25.46 6.77 15.03
N ASP A 157 -24.74 6.38 16.08
CA ASP A 157 -23.29 6.33 16.09
C ASP A 157 -22.87 5.45 14.91
N SER A 158 -22.54 6.09 13.78
CA SER A 158 -22.22 5.39 12.55
C SER A 158 -20.89 4.69 12.78
N ALA A 159 -20.97 3.36 12.93
CA ALA A 159 -19.89 2.51 13.39
C ALA A 159 -18.81 2.35 12.31
N GLY A 160 -18.09 3.43 12.04
CA GLY A 160 -16.98 3.44 11.10
C GLY A 160 -15.86 2.52 11.56
N VAL A 161 -15.30 1.80 10.60
CA VAL A 161 -14.21 0.85 10.83
C VAL A 161 -12.88 1.59 10.67
N SER A 162 -11.97 1.42 11.64
CA SER A 162 -10.59 1.87 11.47
C SER A 162 -9.85 0.89 10.58
N PHE A 163 -9.10 1.38 9.60
CA PHE A 163 -8.21 0.57 8.78
C PHE A 163 -6.77 1.02 8.95
N LYS A 164 -5.88 0.05 8.92
CA LYS A 164 -4.45 0.26 8.90
C LYS A 164 -3.87 -0.28 7.61
N LEU A 165 -3.38 0.60 6.75
CA LEU A 165 -2.67 0.26 5.52
C LEU A 165 -1.16 0.32 5.80
N THR A 166 -0.49 -0.82 5.72
CA THR A 166 0.94 -0.95 6.02
C THR A 166 1.71 -1.41 4.79
N TYR A 167 2.72 -0.66 4.39
CA TYR A 167 3.70 -1.06 3.39
C TYR A 167 4.88 -1.75 4.08
N VAL A 168 5.20 -2.96 3.69
CA VAL A 168 6.19 -3.79 4.37
C VAL A 168 7.12 -4.53 3.41
N GLU A 169 8.29 -4.91 3.92
CA GLU A 169 9.20 -5.86 3.31
C GLU A 169 9.12 -7.19 4.07
N VAL A 170 8.91 -8.28 3.33
CA VAL A 170 8.67 -9.64 3.88
C VAL A 170 9.58 -10.63 3.16
N SER A 171 10.18 -11.58 3.89
CA SER A 171 11.01 -12.62 3.28
C SER A 171 10.18 -13.57 2.39
N THR A 172 10.80 -14.09 1.33
CA THR A 172 10.15 -15.03 0.40
C THR A 172 9.64 -16.29 1.10
N ASP A 173 10.32 -16.74 2.16
CA ASP A 173 9.90 -17.89 2.97
C ASP A 173 8.63 -17.62 3.78
N VAL A 174 8.45 -16.39 4.29
CA VAL A 174 7.22 -16.00 5.00
C VAL A 174 6.09 -15.78 4.01
N LEU A 175 6.35 -15.09 2.89
CA LEU A 175 5.35 -14.85 1.86
C LEU A 175 4.87 -16.15 1.19
N SER A 176 5.75 -17.12 0.93
CA SER A 176 5.33 -18.41 0.35
C SER A 176 4.37 -19.18 1.26
N LYS A 177 4.56 -19.10 2.59
CA LYS A 177 3.61 -19.66 3.58
C LYS A 177 2.28 -18.91 3.55
N TRP A 178 2.31 -17.57 3.48
CA TRP A 178 1.11 -16.74 3.37
C TRP A 178 0.29 -17.07 2.12
N ILE A 179 0.94 -17.18 0.96
CA ILE A 179 0.32 -17.58 -0.31
C ILE A 179 -0.23 -19.00 -0.21
N SER A 180 0.55 -19.96 0.31
CA SER A 180 0.11 -21.36 0.43
C SER A 180 -1.10 -21.51 1.34
N GLU A 181 -1.14 -20.82 2.48
CA GLU A 181 -2.28 -20.86 3.41
C GLU A 181 -3.52 -20.19 2.81
N SER A 182 -3.37 -19.01 2.21
CA SER A 182 -4.47 -18.30 1.56
C SER A 182 -5.03 -19.11 0.37
N SER A 183 -4.16 -19.78 -0.39
CA SER A 183 -4.55 -20.69 -1.48
C SER A 183 -5.27 -21.95 -1.00
N GLN A 184 -4.84 -22.56 0.11
CA GLN A 184 -5.54 -23.71 0.72
C GLN A 184 -6.97 -23.37 1.18
N LEU A 185 -7.22 -22.11 1.51
CA LEU A 185 -8.54 -21.60 1.90
C LEU A 185 -9.39 -21.08 0.72
N GLY A 186 -8.85 -21.08 -0.51
CA GLY A 186 -9.51 -20.48 -1.68
C GLY A 186 -9.58 -18.95 -1.64
N LEU A 187 -8.77 -18.30 -0.79
CA LEU A 187 -8.75 -16.85 -0.56
C LEU A 187 -7.59 -16.14 -1.27
N TYR A 188 -6.84 -16.84 -2.10
CA TYR A 188 -5.73 -16.31 -2.89
C TYR A 188 -6.11 -16.17 -4.36
N GLN A 189 -5.78 -15.02 -4.95
CA GLN A 189 -5.98 -14.71 -6.35
C GLN A 189 -4.65 -14.36 -7.00
N ASN A 190 -4.28 -15.09 -8.05
CA ASN A 190 -3.13 -14.76 -8.88
C ASN A 190 -3.61 -14.10 -10.17
N LEU A 191 -3.27 -12.82 -10.36
CA LEU A 191 -3.63 -12.03 -11.53
C LEU A 191 -2.37 -11.83 -12.39
N GLN A 192 -2.53 -11.26 -13.59
CA GLN A 192 -1.43 -11.23 -14.57
C GLN A 192 -0.18 -10.48 -14.06
N ASP A 193 -0.37 -9.32 -13.42
CA ASP A 193 0.72 -8.42 -13.03
C ASP A 193 0.97 -8.37 -11.52
N TYR A 194 0.13 -9.04 -10.71
CA TYR A 194 0.17 -9.00 -9.26
C TYR A 194 -0.62 -10.17 -8.64
N SER A 195 -0.44 -10.39 -7.34
CA SER A 195 -1.24 -11.38 -6.60
C SER A 195 -1.80 -10.75 -5.32
N ALA A 196 -2.95 -11.26 -4.88
CA ALA A 196 -3.62 -10.80 -3.66
C ALA A 196 -4.19 -11.96 -2.86
N GLY A 197 -4.37 -11.79 -1.56
CA GLY A 197 -5.04 -12.79 -0.73
C GLY A 197 -5.37 -12.33 0.68
N ILE A 198 -6.06 -13.20 1.42
CA ILE A 198 -6.45 -12.95 2.81
C ILE A 198 -5.68 -13.88 3.75
N LEU A 199 -5.20 -13.33 4.86
CA LEU A 199 -4.53 -14.06 5.95
C LEU A 199 -5.42 -14.06 7.21
N PRO A 200 -5.97 -15.22 7.61
CA PRO A 200 -6.70 -15.32 8.88
C PRO A 200 -5.74 -15.17 10.08
N ALA A 201 -6.25 -14.57 11.16
CA ALA A 201 -5.53 -14.38 12.42
C ALA A 201 -4.16 -13.67 12.31
N PHE A 202 -4.02 -12.74 11.36
CA PHE A 202 -2.78 -12.02 11.03
C PHE A 202 -2.08 -11.39 12.24
N ARG A 203 -2.83 -10.87 13.22
CA ARG A 203 -2.28 -10.26 14.46
C ARG A 203 -1.33 -11.19 15.24
N LYS A 204 -1.42 -12.51 15.08
CA LYS A 204 -0.50 -13.49 15.70
C LYS A 204 0.82 -13.67 14.94
N ARG A 205 1.00 -12.97 13.82
CA ARG A 205 2.09 -13.16 12.84
C ARG A 205 2.77 -11.85 12.42
N ALA A 206 2.39 -10.73 13.04
CA ALA A 206 2.96 -9.41 12.75
C ALA A 206 4.47 -9.31 13.10
N ASP A 207 4.97 -10.24 13.91
CA ASP A 207 6.39 -10.45 14.23
C ASP A 207 7.20 -11.09 13.08
N LEU A 208 6.55 -11.68 12.07
CA LEU A 208 7.20 -12.24 10.88
C LEU A 208 7.52 -11.18 9.81
N ILE A 209 7.15 -9.92 10.04
CA ILE A 209 7.45 -8.80 9.14
C ILE A 209 8.91 -8.37 9.33
N GLN A 210 9.71 -8.44 8.28
CA GLN A 210 11.14 -8.08 8.35
C GLN A 210 11.33 -6.57 8.54
N GLN A 211 10.60 -5.74 7.79
CA GLN A 211 10.66 -4.29 7.94
C GLN A 211 9.31 -3.64 7.61
N VAL A 212 8.84 -2.75 8.50
CA VAL A 212 7.74 -1.83 8.21
C VAL A 212 8.31 -0.57 7.55
N LEU A 213 7.84 -0.27 6.34
CA LEU A 213 8.34 0.85 5.54
C LEU A 213 7.52 2.12 5.79
N LYS A 214 6.19 1.98 5.86
CA LYS A 214 5.23 3.07 6.15
C LYS A 214 3.91 2.48 6.62
N SER A 215 3.21 3.17 7.50
CA SER A 215 1.85 2.80 7.94
C SER A 215 0.95 4.03 7.89
N HIS A 216 -0.31 3.82 7.51
CA HIS A 216 -1.39 4.79 7.64
C HIS A 216 -2.51 4.16 8.45
N GLU A 217 -3.17 4.95 9.30
CA GLU A 217 -4.37 4.54 10.03
C GLU A 217 -5.49 5.56 9.74
N LYS A 218 -6.69 5.08 9.39
CA LYS A 218 -7.82 5.95 9.08
C LYS A 218 -9.14 5.28 9.41
N LYS A 219 -10.05 6.00 10.08
CA LYS A 219 -11.44 5.58 10.28
C LYS A 219 -12.28 5.94 9.05
N LEU A 220 -12.98 4.95 8.52
CA LEU A 220 -13.83 5.02 7.32
C LEU A 220 -15.28 4.69 7.69
N LEU A 221 -16.23 5.45 7.17
CA LEU A 221 -17.65 5.06 7.17
C LEU A 221 -17.96 4.20 5.92
N VAL A 222 -19.04 3.42 5.99
CA VAL A 222 -19.54 2.69 4.81
C VAL A 222 -19.93 3.68 3.72
N GLY A 223 -19.55 3.39 2.47
CA GLY A 223 -19.73 4.28 1.32
C GLY A 223 -18.72 5.43 1.21
N GLN A 224 -17.72 5.51 2.11
CA GLN A 224 -16.61 6.44 1.96
C GLN A 224 -15.41 5.80 1.26
N THR A 225 -14.70 6.65 0.51
CA THR A 225 -13.41 6.33 -0.11
C THR A 225 -12.32 7.22 0.48
N GLU A 226 -11.18 6.63 0.84
CA GLU A 226 -9.99 7.34 1.30
C GLU A 226 -8.78 7.01 0.42
N THR A 227 -7.92 8.01 0.19
CA THR A 227 -6.74 7.88 -0.66
C THR A 227 -5.45 8.06 0.14
N PHE A 228 -4.64 7.02 0.22
CA PHE A 228 -3.31 7.05 0.82
C PHE A 228 -2.26 7.35 -0.25
N LEU A 229 -1.53 8.46 -0.10
CA LEU A 229 -0.50 8.89 -1.05
C LEU A 229 0.92 8.60 -0.53
N SER A 230 1.75 8.03 -1.41
CA SER A 230 3.16 7.75 -1.17
C SER A 230 3.96 8.01 -2.44
N GLY A 231 4.48 9.22 -2.62
CA GLY A 231 5.19 9.62 -3.83
C GLY A 231 5.72 11.05 -3.73
N ALA A 232 6.46 11.47 -4.75
CA ALA A 232 6.81 12.87 -4.99
C ALA A 232 5.86 13.45 -6.06
N VAL A 233 5.72 14.77 -6.10
CA VAL A 233 5.11 15.47 -7.23
C VAL A 233 6.26 15.98 -8.11
N GLY A 234 6.25 15.64 -9.40
CA GLY A 234 7.23 16.13 -10.37
C GLY A 234 7.01 17.58 -10.75
N ASP A 235 7.95 18.17 -11.49
CA ASP A 235 7.89 19.57 -11.94
C ASP A 235 6.70 19.83 -12.90
N ASP A 236 6.18 18.77 -13.53
CA ASP A 236 4.98 18.77 -14.38
C ASP A 236 3.67 18.66 -13.59
N GLY A 237 3.73 18.58 -12.25
CA GLY A 237 2.59 18.39 -11.36
C GLY A 237 2.09 16.95 -11.27
N GLN A 238 2.71 15.98 -11.95
CA GLN A 238 2.30 14.58 -11.87
C GLN A 238 2.88 13.91 -10.63
N MET A 239 2.08 13.06 -9.97
CA MET A 239 2.53 12.27 -8.83
C MET A 239 3.30 11.05 -9.33
N ILE A 240 4.58 10.93 -8.94
CA ILE A 240 5.43 9.77 -9.18
C ILE A 240 5.49 8.97 -7.87
N GLY A 241 4.95 7.75 -7.88
CA GLY A 241 4.87 6.90 -6.69
C GLY A 241 3.69 5.92 -6.70
N LEU A 242 3.08 5.75 -5.52
CA LEU A 242 1.97 4.86 -5.24
C LEU A 242 0.82 5.67 -4.62
N SER A 243 -0.40 5.43 -5.09
CA SER A 243 -1.61 5.77 -4.37
C SER A 243 -2.47 4.55 -4.12
N ALA A 244 -3.06 4.44 -2.93
CA ALA A 244 -3.98 3.37 -2.57
C ALA A 244 -5.33 3.98 -2.25
N ASN A 245 -6.35 3.63 -3.03
CA ASN A 245 -7.73 4.08 -2.80
C ASN A 245 -8.50 2.94 -2.15
N LEU A 246 -9.05 3.19 -0.96
CA LEU A 246 -9.74 2.22 -0.15
C LEU A 246 -11.20 2.66 -0.01
N GLU A 247 -12.13 1.81 -0.45
CA GLU A 247 -13.57 2.01 -0.36
C GLU A 247 -14.20 0.90 0.49
N VAL A 248 -15.05 1.28 1.44
CA VAL A 248 -15.79 0.32 2.29
C VAL A 248 -17.21 0.18 1.74
N LYS A 249 -17.51 -0.97 1.12
CA LYS A 249 -18.82 -1.25 0.50
C LYS A 249 -19.88 -1.61 1.53
N SER A 250 -19.55 -2.48 2.49
CA SER A 250 -20.46 -2.87 3.58
C SER A 250 -19.70 -3.37 4.82
N PHE A 251 -20.41 -3.41 5.95
CA PHE A 251 -19.93 -3.98 7.20
C PHE A 251 -21.05 -4.79 7.85
N GLU A 252 -20.93 -6.12 7.80
CA GLU A 252 -21.97 -7.06 8.25
C GLU A 252 -21.30 -8.19 9.03
N ASN A 253 -21.92 -8.67 10.12
CA ASN A 253 -21.43 -9.83 10.89
C ASN A 253 -19.96 -9.76 11.38
N SER A 254 -19.40 -8.56 11.58
CA SER A 254 -17.96 -8.33 11.85
C SER A 254 -17.00 -8.66 10.70
N ALA A 255 -17.54 -8.80 9.49
CA ALA A 255 -16.82 -8.86 8.22
C ALA A 255 -16.95 -7.51 7.49
N VAL A 256 -15.86 -7.05 6.88
CA VAL A 256 -15.80 -5.83 6.08
C VAL A 256 -15.65 -6.22 4.62
N HIS A 257 -16.62 -5.87 3.79
CA HIS A 257 -16.47 -5.95 2.35
C HIS A 257 -16.05 -4.59 1.76
N GLY A 258 -15.09 -4.59 0.84
CA GLY A 258 -14.58 -3.37 0.24
C GLY A 258 -13.66 -3.61 -0.95
N THR A 259 -13.13 -2.51 -1.48
CA THR A 259 -12.20 -2.52 -2.61
C THR A 259 -10.93 -1.75 -2.25
N LEU A 260 -9.80 -2.23 -2.75
CA LEU A 260 -8.49 -1.59 -2.64
C LEU A 260 -7.91 -1.46 -4.05
N VAL A 261 -7.84 -0.23 -4.54
CA VAL A 261 -7.29 0.09 -5.87
C VAL A 261 -5.93 0.76 -5.69
N ILE A 262 -4.87 -0.01 -5.92
CA ILE A 262 -3.50 0.51 -5.94
C ILE A 262 -3.23 1.08 -7.33
N THR A 263 -2.77 2.33 -7.40
CA THR A 263 -2.20 2.94 -8.60
C THR A 263 -0.70 3.08 -8.41
N ARG A 264 0.08 2.62 -9.39
CA ARG A 264 1.50 2.95 -9.54
C ARG A 264 1.64 3.98 -10.66
N ALA A 265 2.29 5.10 -10.37
CA ALA A 265 2.52 6.17 -11.31
C ALA A 265 4.04 6.38 -11.48
N LEU A 266 4.48 6.29 -12.73
CA LEU A 266 5.87 6.35 -13.18
C LEU A 266 5.97 7.39 -14.31
N PRO A 267 7.15 7.96 -14.61
CA PRO A 267 7.33 8.84 -15.75
C PRO A 267 6.91 8.22 -17.10
N ALA A 268 7.01 6.89 -17.22
CA ALA A 268 6.64 6.14 -18.41
C ALA A 268 5.14 5.79 -18.52
N GLY A 269 4.35 5.99 -17.46
CA GLY A 269 2.92 5.64 -17.45
C GLY A 269 2.32 5.33 -16.08
N ARG A 270 1.05 4.92 -16.10
CA ARG A 270 0.27 4.60 -14.91
C ARG A 270 -0.29 3.18 -15.00
N GLU A 271 -0.08 2.40 -13.95
CA GLU A 271 -0.60 1.04 -13.79
C GLU A 271 -1.59 1.00 -12.62
N VAL A 272 -2.59 0.12 -12.69
CA VAL A 272 -3.68 0.03 -11.73
C VAL A 272 -3.94 -1.43 -11.36
N PHE A 273 -3.99 -1.71 -10.05
CA PHE A 273 -4.16 -3.03 -9.47
C PHE A 273 -5.42 -3.00 -8.57
N PRO A 274 -6.60 -3.30 -9.13
CA PRO A 274 -7.88 -3.23 -8.42
C PRO A 274 -8.26 -4.58 -7.81
N ALA A 275 -8.30 -4.67 -6.48
CA ALA A 275 -8.65 -5.91 -5.79
C ALA A 275 -9.81 -5.71 -4.81
N GLU A 276 -10.68 -6.72 -4.71
CA GLU A 276 -11.78 -6.77 -3.75
C GLU A 276 -11.41 -7.65 -2.55
N PHE A 277 -11.95 -7.33 -1.38
CA PHE A 277 -11.70 -8.10 -0.17
C PHE A 277 -12.97 -8.30 0.66
N ASP A 278 -12.96 -9.35 1.47
CA ASP A 278 -13.90 -9.60 2.55
C ASP A 278 -13.10 -9.97 3.81
N LEU A 279 -13.08 -9.08 4.81
CA LEU A 279 -12.19 -9.16 5.96
C LEU A 279 -12.92 -9.28 7.28
N ASN A 280 -12.87 -10.49 7.84
CA ASN A 280 -13.26 -10.79 9.21
C ASN A 280 -12.33 -10.15 10.25
N LYS A 281 -12.85 -9.88 11.46
CA LYS A 281 -12.09 -9.34 12.60
C LYS A 281 -10.77 -10.11 12.85
N GLY A 282 -9.65 -9.41 12.69
CA GLY A 282 -8.31 -9.96 12.92
C GLY A 282 -7.69 -10.73 11.75
N ALA A 283 -8.36 -10.79 10.59
CA ALA A 283 -7.72 -11.10 9.32
C ALA A 283 -6.97 -9.88 8.76
N ALA A 284 -6.09 -10.09 7.78
CA ALA A 284 -5.50 -9.03 6.97
C ALA A 284 -5.58 -9.39 5.49
N PHE A 285 -5.78 -8.40 4.64
CA PHE A 285 -5.64 -8.52 3.21
C PHE A 285 -4.22 -8.15 2.80
N PHE A 286 -3.64 -8.86 1.82
CA PHE A 286 -2.32 -8.58 1.30
C PHE A 286 -2.32 -8.51 -0.23
N ILE A 287 -1.53 -7.58 -0.77
CA ILE A 287 -1.20 -7.49 -2.21
C ILE A 287 0.32 -7.53 -2.37
N VAL A 288 0.81 -8.31 -3.33
CA VAL A 288 2.24 -8.43 -3.69
C VAL A 288 2.51 -8.10 -5.15
N ASP A 289 3.79 -7.86 -5.46
CA ASP A 289 4.32 -7.60 -6.81
C ASP A 289 3.83 -6.31 -7.51
N THR A 290 3.03 -5.49 -6.82
CA THR A 290 2.74 -4.08 -7.16
C THR A 290 3.96 -3.16 -7.21
N LEU A 291 5.15 -3.66 -6.83
CA LEU A 291 6.42 -2.95 -6.93
C LEU A 291 7.55 -3.94 -7.27
N THR A 292 8.17 -3.79 -8.43
CA THR A 292 9.27 -4.64 -8.91
C THR A 292 10.62 -3.91 -8.80
N ARG A 293 11.73 -4.67 -8.84
CA ARG A 293 13.10 -4.14 -8.77
C ARG A 293 13.46 -3.12 -9.86
N GLN A 294 12.73 -3.09 -10.98
CA GLN A 294 13.01 -2.18 -12.10
C GLN A 294 12.29 -0.82 -11.96
N ASN A 295 11.25 -0.75 -11.13
CA ASN A 295 10.54 0.51 -10.90
C ASN A 295 11.40 1.45 -10.04
N PHE A 296 11.27 2.76 -10.24
CA PHE A 296 11.91 3.81 -9.42
C PHE A 296 13.46 3.84 -9.39
N LEU A 297 14.16 3.04 -10.23
CA LEU A 297 15.62 2.99 -10.26
C LEU A 297 16.28 4.29 -10.76
N THR A 298 15.61 5.03 -11.65
CA THR A 298 16.08 6.31 -12.19
C THR A 298 15.73 7.49 -11.27
N GLU A 299 14.71 7.33 -10.44
CA GLU A 299 14.05 8.35 -9.64
C GLU A 299 14.69 8.49 -8.25
N LYS A 300 15.96 8.96 -8.21
CA LYS A 300 16.78 9.07 -6.98
C LYS A 300 16.08 9.72 -5.78
N ASP A 301 15.18 10.68 -6.02
CA ASP A 301 14.45 11.38 -4.95
C ASP A 301 13.29 10.55 -4.41
N ALA A 302 12.58 9.79 -5.26
CA ALA A 302 11.55 8.85 -4.83
C ALA A 302 12.13 7.82 -3.85
N LEU A 303 13.34 7.30 -4.11
CA LEU A 303 14.06 6.33 -3.25
C LEU A 303 14.36 6.84 -1.83
N ARG A 304 14.22 8.14 -1.56
CA ARG A 304 14.36 8.72 -0.21
C ARG A 304 13.06 8.63 0.58
N MET A 305 11.92 8.63 -0.09
CA MET A 305 10.59 8.63 0.51
C MET A 305 10.10 7.23 0.81
N ALA A 306 9.27 7.09 1.85
CA ALA A 306 8.63 5.83 2.17
C ALA A 306 7.37 5.62 1.29
N PRO A 307 7.14 4.40 0.76
CA PRO A 307 7.81 3.15 1.13
C PRO A 307 8.98 2.73 0.20
N PHE A 308 9.39 3.56 -0.78
CA PHE A 308 10.45 3.27 -1.76
C PHE A 308 11.85 3.10 -1.16
N GLN A 309 12.02 3.30 0.14
CA GLN A 309 13.25 2.93 0.86
C GLN A 309 13.57 1.42 0.74
N VAL A 310 12.60 0.57 0.39
CA VAL A 310 12.79 -0.86 0.07
C VAL A 310 13.85 -1.11 -1.00
N PHE A 311 14.03 -0.22 -1.98
CA PHE A 311 15.09 -0.33 -3.00
C PHE A 311 16.52 -0.19 -2.45
N LYS A 312 16.67 0.25 -1.19
CA LYS A 312 17.96 0.26 -0.49
C LYS A 312 18.24 -1.05 0.25
N SER A 313 17.25 -1.93 0.39
CA SER A 313 17.44 -3.26 0.97
C SER A 313 18.21 -4.15 0.00
N LEU A 314 19.36 -4.65 0.46
CA LEU A 314 20.15 -5.63 -0.29
C LEU A 314 19.37 -6.94 -0.51
N ASP A 315 18.54 -7.34 0.46
CA ASP A 315 17.73 -8.56 0.35
C ASP A 315 16.60 -8.40 -0.68
N PHE A 316 16.00 -7.21 -0.81
CA PHE A 316 14.99 -6.93 -1.84
C PHE A 316 15.61 -6.94 -3.24
N MET A 317 16.75 -6.26 -3.40
CA MET A 317 17.48 -6.27 -4.67
C MET A 317 17.97 -7.68 -5.06
N ALA A 318 18.34 -8.49 -4.07
CA ALA A 318 18.70 -9.91 -4.21
C ALA A 318 17.49 -10.88 -4.29
N GLN A 319 16.25 -10.39 -4.28
CA GLN A 319 15.00 -11.17 -4.33
C GLN A 319 14.79 -12.17 -3.17
N ARG A 320 15.45 -11.95 -2.03
CA ARG A 320 15.20 -12.70 -0.78
C ARG A 320 13.98 -12.19 -0.02
N THR A 321 13.60 -10.94 -0.30
CA THR A 321 12.39 -10.31 0.21
C THR A 321 11.53 -9.79 -0.93
N LYS A 322 10.28 -9.48 -0.58
CA LYS A 322 9.25 -8.95 -1.47
C LYS A 322 8.58 -7.75 -0.79
N PHE A 323 8.16 -6.80 -1.62
CA PHE A 323 7.31 -5.70 -1.21
C PHE A 323 5.86 -6.18 -1.09
N VAL A 324 5.23 -5.92 0.05
CA VAL A 324 3.84 -6.32 0.33
C VAL A 324 3.07 -5.10 0.86
N ILE A 325 1.85 -4.93 0.37
CA ILE A 325 0.88 -3.98 0.91
C ILE A 325 -0.10 -4.78 1.77
N LEU A 326 -0.22 -4.43 3.05
CA LEU A 326 -1.12 -5.05 4.01
C LEU A 326 -2.26 -4.09 4.37
N LEU A 327 -3.48 -4.61 4.49
CA LEU A 327 -4.66 -3.90 4.95
C LEU A 327 -5.29 -4.67 6.13
N GLU A 328 -5.33 -4.04 7.30
CA GLU A 328 -5.89 -4.61 8.53
C GLU A 328 -7.13 -3.79 8.98
N PRO A 329 -8.31 -4.39 9.20
CA PRO A 329 -9.42 -3.72 9.85
C PRO A 329 -9.30 -3.81 11.39
N GLU A 330 -9.27 -2.64 12.03
CA GLU A 330 -9.35 -2.48 13.48
C GLU A 330 -10.80 -2.29 13.93
N ILE A 331 -11.55 -3.40 13.90
CA ILE A 331 -12.87 -3.50 14.51
C ILE A 331 -12.67 -3.59 16.03
N LYS A 332 -13.09 -2.58 16.78
CA LYS A 332 -13.09 -2.59 18.26
C LYS A 332 -14.12 -3.60 18.76
#